data_AF-K7P0H7-F1
#
_entry.id   AF-K7P0H7-F1
#
_cell.length_a   1.000
_cell.length_b   1.000
_cell.length_c   1.000
_cell.angle_alpha   90.00
_cell.angle_beta   90.00
_cell.angle_gamma   90.00
#
_symmetry.space_group_name_H-M   'P 1'
#
loop_
_entity.id
_entity.type
_entity.pdbx_description
1 polymer ?
#
loop_
_entity_poly.entity_id
_entity_poly.type
_entity_poly.pdbx_seq_one_letter_code
_entity_poly.pdbx_strand_id
1 'polypeptide(L)' 'GVRIKKHACVSGSIIGWHCTVGQWARVENMTVLGEDVHVCDEVYSNGGVVLPHKEIKSSITKPEIVM' A
#
# COMPACT_ATOMS: atom_id res chain seq x y z
N GLY A 1 13.47 -2.28 -6.62
CA GLY A 1 12.55 -1.20 -7.04
C GLY A 1 11.11 -1.53 -6.66
N VAL A 2 10.18 -0.60 -6.84
CA VAL A 2 8.74 -0.79 -6.56
C VAL A 2 8.00 -1.17 -7.84
N ARG A 3 7.00 -2.05 -7.72
CA ARG A 3 6.12 -2.45 -8.83
C ARG A 3 4.73 -1.86 -8.65
N ILE A 4 4.35 -0.92 -9.51
CA ILE A 4 2.99 -0.35 -9.55
C ILE A 4 2.23 -0.98 -10.72
N LYS A 5 1.17 -1.74 -10.45
CA LYS A 5 0.37 -2.38 -11.52
C LYS A 5 -0.59 -1.38 -12.20
N LYS A 6 -1.24 -1.82 -13.27
CA LYS A 6 -2.14 -0.99 -14.10
C LYS A 6 -3.27 -0.36 -13.27
N HIS A 7 -3.60 0.90 -13.57
CA HIS A 7 -4.68 1.67 -12.94
C HIS A 7 -4.56 1.86 -11.42
N ALA A 8 -3.40 1.52 -10.84
CA ALA A 8 -3.11 1.86 -9.46
C ALA A 8 -2.83 3.36 -9.32
N CYS A 9 -3.17 3.92 -8.16
CA CYS A 9 -2.90 5.31 -7.82
C CYS A 9 -2.15 5.36 -6.49
N VAL A 10 -1.05 6.13 -6.45
CA VAL A 10 -0.32 6.45 -5.22
C VAL A 10 -0.25 7.97 -5.12
N SER A 11 -0.74 8.52 -4.02
CA SER A 11 -0.77 9.97 -3.78
C SER A 11 -0.38 10.28 -2.33
N GLY A 12 0.55 11.22 -2.14
CA GLY A 12 0.97 11.70 -0.82
C GLY A 12 1.38 10.58 0.16
N SER A 13 2.10 9.57 -0.32
CA SER A 13 2.42 8.34 0.42
C SER A 13 3.86 7.88 0.20
N ILE A 14 4.42 7.10 1.13
CA ILE A 14 5.78 6.55 1.06
C ILE A 14 5.71 5.06 0.79
N ILE A 15 6.41 4.60 -0.26
CA ILE A 15 6.45 3.20 -0.65
C ILE A 15 7.87 2.66 -0.49
N GLY A 16 8.06 1.71 0.42
CA GLY A 16 9.32 1.01 0.65
C GLY A 16 9.78 0.19 -0.56
N TRP A 17 11.04 -0.24 -0.54
CA TRP A 17 11.60 -1.04 -1.63
C TRP A 17 10.97 -2.44 -1.70
N HIS A 18 11.04 -3.08 -2.88
CA HIS A 18 10.47 -4.41 -3.16
C HIS A 18 8.93 -4.51 -3.06
N CYS A 19 8.25 -3.43 -2.69
CA CYS A 19 6.79 -3.39 -2.65
C CYS A 19 6.12 -3.60 -4.01
N THR A 20 4.89 -4.11 -3.94
CA THR A 20 3.98 -4.22 -5.08
C THR A 20 2.65 -3.56 -4.75
N VAL A 21 2.19 -2.65 -5.61
CA VAL A 21 0.85 -2.06 -5.54
C VAL A 21 -0.03 -2.69 -6.60
N GLY A 22 -1.12 -3.35 -6.17
CA GLY A 22 -2.05 -4.08 -7.01
C GLY A 22 -2.77 -3.24 -8.07
N GLN A 23 -3.41 -3.91 -9.03
CA GLN A 23 -4.23 -3.26 -10.06
C GLN A 23 -5.41 -2.57 -9.40
N TRP A 24 -5.76 -1.36 -9.85
CA TRP A 24 -6.85 -0.56 -9.26
C TRP A 24 -6.71 -0.26 -7.76
N ALA A 25 -5.55 -0.56 -7.17
CA ALA A 25 -5.29 -0.23 -5.78
C ALA A 25 -5.04 1.27 -5.62
N ARG A 26 -5.50 1.83 -4.51
CA ARG A 26 -5.32 3.24 -4.16
C ARG A 26 -4.56 3.35 -2.85
N VAL A 27 -3.46 4.10 -2.85
CA VAL A 27 -2.62 4.35 -1.68
C VAL A 27 -2.53 5.85 -1.46
N GLU A 28 -3.20 6.36 -0.42
CA GLU A 28 -3.45 7.78 -0.22
C GLU A 28 -3.28 8.21 1.25
N ASN A 29 -3.22 9.52 1.48
CA ASN A 29 -3.28 10.17 2.81
C ASN A 29 -2.18 9.74 3.80
N MET A 30 -0.91 9.83 3.39
CA MET A 30 0.25 9.44 4.21
C MET A 30 0.28 7.95 4.58
N THR A 31 -0.12 7.07 3.65
CA THR A 31 0.21 5.65 3.82
C THR A 31 1.72 5.44 3.71
N VAL A 32 2.28 4.65 4.62
CA VAL A 32 3.68 4.25 4.66
C VAL A 32 3.75 2.74 4.53
N LEU A 33 4.36 2.25 3.44
CA LEU A 33 4.63 0.83 3.25
C LEU A 33 6.10 0.54 3.57
N GLY A 34 6.35 -0.43 4.46
CA GLY A 34 7.69 -0.95 4.75
C GLY A 34 8.34 -1.68 3.56
N GLU A 35 9.48 -2.32 3.78
CA GLU A 35 10.09 -3.20 2.77
C GLU A 35 9.17 -4.38 2.43
N ASP A 36 9.12 -4.75 1.14
CA ASP A 36 8.50 -6.00 0.68
C ASP A 36 7.03 -6.14 1.09
N VAL A 37 6.29 -5.04 0.98
CA VAL A 37 4.84 -5.01 1.22
C VAL A 37 4.07 -5.23 -0.08
N HIS A 38 3.07 -6.11 -0.03
CA HIS A 38 2.19 -6.42 -1.15
C HIS A 38 0.78 -5.88 -0.91
N VAL A 39 0.37 -4.88 -1.67
CA VAL A 39 -1.02 -4.41 -1.69
C VAL A 39 -1.77 -5.19 -2.77
N CYS A 40 -2.83 -5.90 -2.39
CA CYS A 40 -3.65 -6.65 -3.35
C CYS A 40 -4.35 -5.73 -4.34
N ASP A 41 -4.84 -6.35 -5.42
CA ASP A 41 -5.64 -5.65 -6.42
C ASP A 41 -6.94 -5.15 -5.77
N GLU A 42 -7.44 -3.99 -6.22
CA GLU A 42 -8.69 -3.36 -5.75
C GLU A 42 -8.71 -2.95 -4.25
N VAL A 43 -7.54 -2.85 -3.62
CA VAL A 43 -7.41 -2.41 -2.22
C VAL A 43 -7.26 -0.89 -2.11
N TYR A 44 -7.94 -0.29 -1.14
CA TYR A 44 -7.75 1.10 -0.74
C TYR A 44 -6.98 1.20 0.58
N SER A 45 -5.92 2.00 0.62
CA SER A 45 -5.16 2.32 1.83
C SER A 45 -5.18 3.82 2.09
N ASN A 46 -5.73 4.20 3.24
CA ASN A 46 -5.92 5.57 3.70
C ASN A 46 -5.15 5.83 5.00
N GLY A 47 -3.91 6.33 4.89
CA GLY A 47 -3.06 6.65 6.03
C GLY A 47 -2.60 5.43 6.85
N GLY A 48 -2.47 4.27 6.20
CA GLY A 48 -2.01 3.05 6.84
C GLY A 48 -0.49 3.04 7.03
N VAL A 49 0.01 2.60 8.18
CA VAL A 49 1.43 2.33 8.41
C VAL A 49 1.62 0.82 8.41
N VAL A 50 2.28 0.28 7.40
CA VAL A 50 2.36 -1.17 7.16
C VAL A 50 3.79 -1.63 7.39
N LEU A 51 3.96 -2.58 8.31
CA LEU A 51 5.28 -3.14 8.63
C LEU A 51 5.87 -3.95 7.45
N PRO A 52 7.19 -4.15 7.43
CA PRO A 52 7.84 -4.95 6.38
C PRO A 52 7.31 -6.38 6.28
N HIS A 53 7.39 -6.95 5.06
CA HIS A 53 7.00 -8.33 4.75
C HIS A 53 5.52 -8.63 5.03
N LYS A 54 4.66 -7.64 4.76
CA LYS A 54 3.20 -7.74 4.95
C LYS A 54 2.44 -7.72 3.64
N GLU A 55 1.25 -8.30 3.69
CA GLU A 55 0.31 -8.30 2.58
C GLU A 55 -1.00 -7.65 3.02
N ILE A 56 -1.45 -6.63 2.28
CA ILE A 56 -2.71 -5.93 2.51
C ILE A 56 -3.76 -6.52 1.59
N LYS A 57 -4.65 -7.35 2.16
CA LYS A 57 -5.76 -8.00 1.43
C LYS A 57 -7.09 -7.25 1.52
N SER A 58 -7.22 -6.37 2.50
CA SER A 58 -8.44 -5.62 2.79
C SER A 58 -8.14 -4.13 2.89
N SER A 59 -9.13 -3.31 2.53
CA SER A 59 -8.97 -1.85 2.55
C SER A 59 -8.80 -1.30 3.96
N ILE A 60 -7.78 -0.45 4.12
CA ILE A 60 -7.52 0.36 5.30
C ILE A 60 -8.24 1.69 5.09
N THR A 61 -9.41 1.85 5.71
CA THR A 61 -10.26 3.04 5.50
C THR A 61 -9.96 4.18 6.49
N LYS A 62 -9.25 3.88 7.57
CA LYS A 62 -8.85 4.82 8.61
C LYS A 62 -7.37 4.60 8.92
N PRO A 63 -6.64 5.63 9.36
CA PRO A 63 -5.24 5.47 9.75
C PRO A 63 -5.08 4.40 10.83
N GLU A 64 -4.26 3.39 10.55
CA GLU A 64 -3.95 2.30 11.47
C GLU A 64 -2.57 1.71 11.18
N ILE A 65 -2.02 0.97 12.16
CA ILE A 65 -0.75 0.26 12.01
C ILE A 65 -1.04 -1.21 11.72
N VAL A 66 -0.61 -1.69 10.55
CA VAL A 66 -0.70 -3.10 10.15
C VAL A 66 0.58 -3.82 10.57
N MET A 67 0.44 -4.70 11.55
CA MET A 67 1.54 -5.42 12.21
C MET A 67 1.90 -6.76 11.60
#